data_AF-R7R2L1-F1
#
_entry.id   AF-R7R2L1-F1
#
_cell.length_a   1.000
_cell.length_b   1.000
_cell.length_c   1.000
_cell.angle_alpha   90.00
_cell.angle_beta   90.00
_cell.angle_gamma   90.00
#
_symmetry.space_group_name_H-M   'P 1'
#
loop_
_entity.id
_entity.type
_entity.pdbx_description
1 polymer ?
#
loop_
_entity_poly.entity_id
_entity_poly.type
_entity_poly.pdbx_seq_one_letter_code
_entity_poly.pdbx_strand_id
1 'polypeptide(L)'
;MNEDGWLVAAPFAASGETLSEKGYRQKNLTGTYYILNHGTGINAKVKKGKEVTLHADGNIDGSLEGSFSVEDGSNYVTVTEDGVDYKGVIIEMDDEAGNPVLCFSAVGDNNETIWGVHYLKEHTASYMQ
;
A
#
# COMPACT_ATOMS: atom_id res chain seq x y z
N MET A 1 -7.54 -9.90 6.19
CA MET A 1 -8.41 -9.16 7.12
C MET A 1 -7.50 -8.20 7.86
N ASN A 2 -7.89 -6.95 8.05
CA ASN A 2 -7.09 -6.00 8.84
C ASN A 2 -7.22 -6.30 10.35
N GLU A 3 -6.51 -5.55 11.19
CA GLU A 3 -6.50 -5.73 12.65
C GLU A 3 -7.89 -5.59 13.31
N ASP A 4 -8.80 -4.83 12.69
CA ASP A 4 -10.16 -4.59 13.19
C ASP A 4 -11.18 -5.62 12.69
N GLY A 5 -10.74 -6.65 11.96
CA GLY A 5 -11.63 -7.71 11.49
C GLY A 5 -12.31 -7.42 10.14
N TRP A 6 -11.93 -6.36 9.44
CA TRP A 6 -12.50 -6.01 8.13
C TRP A 6 -11.77 -6.67 6.97
N LEU A 7 -12.53 -7.06 5.94
CA LEU A 7 -11.97 -7.52 4.68
C LEU A 7 -11.40 -6.33 3.90
N VAL A 8 -10.20 -6.52 3.35
CA VAL A 8 -9.53 -5.58 2.45
C VAL A 8 -9.18 -6.33 1.18
N ALA A 9 -9.48 -5.74 0.01
CA ALA A 9 -9.22 -6.35 -1.29
C ALA A 9 -7.78 -6.07 -1.73
N ALA A 10 -7.09 -7.07 -2.26
CA ALA A 10 -5.77 -6.88 -2.84
C ALA A 10 -5.83 -5.98 -4.09
N PRO A 11 -4.84 -5.10 -4.34
CA PRO A 11 -4.87 -4.19 -5.49
C PRO A 11 -4.81 -4.86 -6.85
N PHE A 12 -4.16 -6.02 -6.95
CA PHE A 12 -3.99 -6.80 -8.17
C PHE A 12 -4.67 -8.17 -8.07
N ALA A 13 -4.79 -8.87 -9.21
CA ALA A 13 -5.37 -10.21 -9.23
C ALA A 13 -4.45 -11.20 -8.51
N ALA A 14 -5.01 -11.96 -7.55
CA ALA A 14 -4.24 -12.93 -6.79
C ALA A 14 -3.70 -14.06 -7.69
N SER A 15 -2.40 -14.32 -7.58
CA SER A 15 -1.66 -15.37 -8.28
C SER A 15 -1.11 -16.46 -7.36
N GLY A 16 -1.40 -16.38 -6.05
CA GLY A 16 -0.99 -17.37 -5.04
C GLY A 16 -0.16 -16.78 -3.89
N GLU A 17 -0.18 -15.45 -3.77
CA GLU A 17 0.55 -14.68 -2.76
C GLU A 17 0.10 -15.06 -1.34
N THR A 18 1.05 -15.00 -0.43
CA THR A 18 0.81 -15.21 1.00
C THR A 18 1.38 -14.04 1.79
N LEU A 19 0.83 -13.78 2.97
CA LEU A 19 1.36 -12.76 3.85
C LEU A 19 2.76 -13.15 4.34
N SER A 20 3.62 -12.15 4.54
CA SER A 20 4.96 -12.37 5.06
C SER A 20 4.89 -13.01 6.45
N GLU A 21 5.59 -14.14 6.63
CA GLU A 21 5.73 -14.80 7.94
C GLU A 21 6.52 -13.95 8.94
N LYS A 22 7.41 -13.08 8.43
CA LYS A 22 8.24 -12.19 9.26
C LYS A 22 7.59 -10.85 9.53
N GLY A 23 6.53 -10.52 8.80
CA GLY A 23 5.95 -9.18 8.74
C GLY A 23 6.92 -8.13 8.22
N TYR A 24 6.56 -6.87 8.47
CA TYR A 24 7.25 -5.69 7.99
C TYR A 24 7.59 -4.76 9.15
N ARG A 25 8.47 -3.79 8.87
CA ARG A 25 8.76 -2.64 9.72
C ARG A 25 8.57 -1.38 8.89
N GLN A 26 8.42 -0.23 9.54
CA GLN A 26 8.19 1.03 8.84
C GLN A 26 9.22 1.33 7.73
N LYS A 27 10.50 1.06 8.00
CA LYS A 27 11.59 1.22 7.02
C LYS A 27 11.49 0.32 5.79
N ASN A 28 10.74 -0.79 5.86
CA ASN A 28 10.53 -1.67 4.70
C ASN A 28 9.58 -1.04 3.68
N LEU A 29 8.75 -0.08 4.10
CA LEU A 29 7.76 0.57 3.26
C LEU A 29 8.25 1.89 2.68
N THR A 30 9.49 2.31 2.93
CA THR A 30 9.98 3.60 2.42
C THR A 30 10.17 3.55 0.91
N GLY A 31 9.69 4.57 0.20
CA GLY A 31 9.81 4.63 -1.26
C GLY A 31 8.69 5.42 -1.90
N THR A 32 8.68 5.43 -3.24
CA THR A 32 7.64 6.09 -4.04
C THR A 32 6.44 5.17 -4.21
N TYR A 33 5.25 5.64 -3.83
CA TYR A 33 4.00 4.91 -3.95
C TYR A 33 3.02 5.67 -4.85
N TYR A 34 2.11 4.91 -5.45
CA TYR A 34 0.86 5.45 -5.98
C TYR A 34 -0.28 5.10 -5.04
N ILE A 35 -0.84 6.10 -4.36
CA ILE A 35 -1.98 5.92 -3.45
C ILE A 35 -3.28 6.27 -4.18
N LEU A 36 -4.18 5.29 -4.27
CA LEU A 36 -5.50 5.42 -4.87
C LEU A 36 -6.57 5.36 -3.77
N ASN A 37 -7.29 6.46 -3.55
CA ASN A 37 -8.50 6.46 -2.74
C ASN A 37 -9.73 6.26 -3.65
N HIS A 38 -10.48 5.18 -3.40
CA HIS A 38 -11.68 4.82 -4.15
C HIS A 38 -12.83 5.81 -3.88
N GLY A 39 -12.87 6.38 -2.68
CA GLY A 39 -13.98 7.18 -2.17
C GLY A 39 -15.29 6.40 -2.13
N THR A 40 -16.39 7.12 -1.91
CA THR A 40 -17.76 6.55 -1.91
C THR A 40 -18.59 6.95 -3.13
N GLY A 41 -18.03 7.78 -4.01
CA GLY A 41 -18.75 8.33 -5.16
C GLY A 41 -19.00 7.30 -6.25
N ILE A 42 -20.28 7.04 -6.56
CA ILE A 42 -20.69 6.15 -7.66
C ILE A 42 -20.86 6.97 -8.94
N ASN A 43 -19.85 6.95 -9.81
CA ASN A 43 -19.88 7.64 -11.10
C ASN A 43 -18.87 7.04 -12.09
N ALA A 44 -18.93 7.46 -13.35
CA ALA A 44 -18.05 6.95 -14.41
C ALA A 44 -16.62 7.53 -14.39
N LYS A 45 -16.27 8.40 -13.44
CA LYS A 45 -14.91 8.98 -13.37
C LYS A 45 -13.97 7.95 -12.76
N VAL A 46 -12.97 7.57 -13.55
CA VAL A 46 -11.88 6.71 -13.09
C VAL A 46 -11.04 7.49 -12.07
N LYS A 47 -10.91 6.93 -10.87
CA LYS A 47 -10.02 7.43 -9.82
C LYS A 47 -8.56 7.12 -10.22
N LYS A 48 -7.64 8.04 -9.95
CA LYS A 48 -6.22 7.90 -10.30
C LYS A 48 -5.37 7.83 -9.04
N GLY A 49 -4.29 7.04 -9.10
CA GLY A 49 -3.27 7.04 -8.07
C GLY A 49 -2.58 8.40 -7.98
N LYS A 50 -2.36 8.85 -6.76
CA LYS A 50 -1.56 10.03 -6.40
C LYS A 50 -0.13 9.54 -6.10
N GLU A 51 0.86 10.08 -6.79
CA GLU A 51 2.26 9.75 -6.52
C GLU A 51 2.73 10.44 -5.24
N VAL A 52 3.31 9.67 -4.32
CA VAL A 52 3.76 10.11 -3.00
C VAL A 52 5.09 9.45 -2.65
N THR A 53 5.79 10.00 -1.66
CA THR A 53 6.94 9.36 -1.01
C THR A 53 6.61 9.03 0.43
N LEU A 54 6.83 7.77 0.81
CA LEU A 54 6.80 7.30 2.20
C LEU A 54 8.20 7.38 2.79
N HIS A 55 8.36 8.16 3.86
CA HIS A 55 9.63 8.41 4.52
C HIS A 55 9.86 7.51 5.74
N ALA A 56 11.12 7.31 6.12
CA ALA A 56 11.48 6.38 7.19
C ALA A 56 10.94 6.79 8.57
N ASP A 57 10.70 8.08 8.77
CA ASP A 57 10.10 8.65 9.98
C ASP A 57 8.57 8.51 10.04
N GLY A 58 7.96 7.98 8.99
CA GLY A 58 6.51 7.76 8.91
C GLY A 58 5.78 8.90 8.21
N ASN A 59 6.47 9.92 7.70
CA ASN A 59 5.85 11.01 6.94
C ASN A 59 5.49 10.56 5.51
N ILE A 60 4.41 11.12 4.96
CA ILE A 60 4.03 11.01 3.54
C ILE A 60 3.99 12.41 2.93
N ASP A 61 4.65 12.61 1.79
CA ASP A 61 4.56 13.85 1.01
C ASP A 61 4.44 13.58 -0.51
N GLY A 62 4.24 14.66 -1.28
CA GLY A 62 4.08 14.63 -2.74
C GLY A 62 2.71 15.12 -3.17
N SER A 63 1.93 14.27 -3.84
CA SER A 63 0.58 14.62 -4.31
C SER A 63 -0.49 14.66 -3.21
N LEU A 64 -0.16 14.15 -2.02
CA LEU A 64 -0.91 14.30 -0.77
C LEU A 64 0.11 14.36 0.38
N GLU A 65 -0.33 14.88 1.53
CA GLU A 65 0.44 14.86 2.77
C GLU A 65 -0.27 13.98 3.79
N GLY A 66 0.51 13.31 4.64
CA GLY A 66 -0.05 12.39 5.61
C GLY A 66 1.02 11.68 6.42
N SER A 67 0.65 10.56 7.02
CA SER A 67 1.59 9.70 7.73
C SER A 67 1.24 8.23 7.55
N PHE A 68 2.20 7.35 7.86
CA PHE A 68 1.96 5.93 7.99
C PHE A 68 2.71 5.34 9.18
N SER A 69 2.19 4.21 9.67
CA SER A 69 2.84 3.42 10.71
C SER A 69 2.61 1.94 10.45
N VAL A 70 3.57 1.12 10.90
CA VAL A 70 3.54 -0.34 10.80
C VAL A 70 3.90 -0.90 12.16
N GLU A 71 3.10 -1.84 12.67
CA GLU A 71 3.51 -2.58 13.86
C GLU A 71 4.65 -3.53 13.47
N ASP A 72 5.80 -3.37 14.14
CA ASP A 72 7.04 -4.09 13.84
C ASP A 72 6.82 -5.62 13.90
N GLY A 73 7.04 -6.30 12.77
CA GLY A 73 6.85 -7.74 12.63
C GLY A 73 5.41 -8.16 12.30
N SER A 74 4.53 -7.20 12.00
CA SER A 74 3.17 -7.47 11.53
C SER A 74 3.03 -7.25 10.01
N ASN A 75 1.90 -7.67 9.45
CA ASN A 75 1.49 -7.30 8.10
C ASN A 75 0.49 -6.13 8.11
N TYR A 76 0.32 -5.43 9.23
CA TYR A 76 -0.66 -4.36 9.37
C TYR A 76 -0.04 -2.99 9.15
N VAL A 77 -0.80 -2.12 8.50
CA VAL A 77 -0.42 -0.74 8.24
C VAL A 77 -1.58 0.18 8.60
N THR A 78 -1.25 1.32 9.21
CA THR A 78 -2.17 2.45 9.33
C THR A 78 -1.62 3.59 8.50
N VAL A 79 -2.45 4.17 7.64
CA VAL A 79 -2.13 5.35 6.82
C VAL A 79 -3.12 6.45 7.19
N THR A 80 -2.62 7.65 7.46
CA THR A 80 -3.45 8.82 7.76
C THR A 80 -3.39 9.79 6.58
N GLU A 81 -4.53 10.04 5.93
CA GLU A 81 -4.71 11.05 4.88
C GLU A 81 -5.89 11.95 5.28
N ASP A 82 -5.73 13.28 5.20
CA ASP A 82 -6.78 14.26 5.51
C ASP A 82 -7.46 14.06 6.89
N GLY A 83 -6.71 13.54 7.87
CA GLY A 83 -7.20 13.29 9.23
C GLY A 83 -8.04 12.01 9.41
N VAL A 84 -8.11 11.16 8.39
CA VAL A 84 -8.75 9.83 8.46
C VAL A 84 -7.68 8.76 8.56
N ASP A 85 -7.83 7.86 9.52
CA ASP A 85 -6.97 6.69 9.68
C ASP A 85 -7.52 5.51 8.87
N TYR A 86 -6.72 5.03 7.94
CA TYR A 86 -6.99 3.86 7.11
C TYR A 86 -6.16 2.68 7.60
N LYS A 87 -6.84 1.63 8.08
CA LYS A 87 -6.20 0.43 8.63
C LYS A 87 -6.26 -0.73 7.66
N GLY A 88 -5.12 -1.35 7.41
CA GLY A 88 -4.97 -2.26 6.28
C GLY A 88 -3.96 -3.38 6.48
N VAL A 89 -3.69 -4.04 5.36
CA VAL A 89 -2.75 -5.15 5.26
C VAL A 89 -1.74 -4.86 4.15
N ILE A 90 -0.48 -5.19 4.41
CA ILE A 90 0.64 -5.15 3.47
C ILE A 90 0.78 -6.53 2.80
N ILE A 91 1.03 -6.54 1.49
CA ILE A 91 1.22 -7.77 0.71
C ILE A 91 2.14 -7.51 -0.48
N GLU A 92 3.04 -8.43 -0.76
CA GLU A 92 3.81 -8.47 -2.02
C GLU A 92 3.00 -9.20 -3.09
N MET A 93 2.95 -8.63 -4.29
CA MET A 93 2.22 -9.16 -5.45
C MET A 93 3.04 -8.95 -6.73
N ASP A 94 2.55 -9.51 -7.83
CA ASP A 94 2.95 -9.12 -9.18
C ASP A 94 1.83 -8.30 -9.82
N ASP A 95 2.19 -7.23 -10.54
CA ASP A 95 1.22 -6.52 -11.39
C ASP A 95 0.85 -7.36 -12.63
N GLU A 96 -0.09 -6.88 -13.46
CA GLU A 96 -0.53 -7.61 -14.65
C GLU A 96 0.56 -7.83 -15.71
N ALA A 97 1.68 -7.09 -15.62
CA ALA A 97 2.84 -7.24 -16.49
C ALA A 97 3.94 -8.13 -15.87
N GLY A 98 3.74 -8.64 -14.65
CA GLY A 98 4.70 -9.46 -13.92
C GLY A 98 5.77 -8.65 -13.18
N ASN A 99 5.54 -7.35 -12.96
CA ASN A 99 6.45 -6.54 -12.16
C ASN A 99 6.18 -6.77 -10.67
N PRO A 100 7.22 -7.03 -9.85
CA PRO A 100 7.05 -7.20 -8.42
C PRO A 100 6.67 -5.86 -7.77
N VAL A 101 5.61 -5.90 -6.97
CA VAL A 101 5.07 -4.73 -6.27
C VAL A 101 4.85 -5.02 -4.79
N LEU A 102 5.21 -4.06 -3.96
CA LEU A 102 4.79 -4.03 -2.56
C LEU A 102 3.49 -3.21 -2.48
N CYS A 103 2.43 -3.85 -2.00
CA CYS A 103 1.11 -3.27 -1.93
C CYS A 103 0.64 -3.11 -0.49
N PHE A 104 -0.27 -2.16 -0.27
CA PHE A 104 -1.15 -2.18 0.88
C PHE A 104 -2.59 -1.88 0.48
N SER A 105 -3.54 -2.41 1.27
CA SER A 105 -4.96 -2.13 1.13
C SER A 105 -5.56 -1.88 2.50
N ALA A 106 -6.26 -0.75 2.65
CA ALA A 106 -6.72 -0.26 3.94
C ALA A 106 -8.12 0.37 3.85
N VAL A 107 -8.85 0.34 4.96
CA VAL A 107 -10.20 0.89 5.10
C VAL A 107 -10.22 1.93 6.21
N GLY A 108 -10.88 3.06 5.95
CA GLY A 108 -11.12 4.12 6.93
C GLY A 108 -12.49 4.02 7.58
N ASP A 109 -12.65 4.68 8.73
CA ASP A 109 -13.95 4.78 9.43
C ASP A 109 -14.99 5.64 8.69
N ASN A 110 -14.55 6.38 7.66
CA ASN A 110 -15.37 7.11 6.72
C ASN A 110 -15.98 6.24 5.58
N ASN A 111 -15.78 4.92 5.62
CA ASN A 111 -16.15 3.95 4.58
C ASN A 111 -15.42 4.11 3.24
N GLU A 112 -14.30 4.81 3.22
CA GLU A 112 -13.42 4.85 2.06
C GLU A 112 -12.33 3.78 2.18
N THR A 113 -11.84 3.32 1.03
CA THR A 113 -10.74 2.37 0.94
C THR A 113 -9.62 2.95 0.12
N ILE A 114 -8.39 2.72 0.56
CA ILE A 114 -7.19 3.11 -0.15
C ILE A 114 -6.38 1.89 -0.57
N TRP A 115 -5.76 1.98 -1.74
CA TRP A 115 -4.69 1.11 -2.17
C TRP A 115 -3.40 1.91 -2.29
N GLY A 116 -2.29 1.31 -1.90
CA GLY A 116 -0.95 1.81 -2.17
C GLY A 116 -0.15 0.80 -2.95
N VAL A 117 0.53 1.23 -4.00
CA VAL A 117 1.38 0.38 -4.84
C VAL A 117 2.78 0.98 -4.95
N HIS A 118 3.79 0.20 -4.59
CA HIS A 118 5.20 0.52 -4.77
C HIS A 118 5.86 -0.49 -5.70
N TYR A 119 6.35 -0.02 -6.83
CA TYR A 119 7.10 -0.83 -7.78
C TYR A 119 8.50 -1.09 -7.25
N LEU A 120 8.78 -2.36 -6.98
CA LEU A 120 10.11 -2.80 -6.58
C LEU A 120 10.98 -2.77 -7.83
N LYS A 121 12.09 -2.02 -7.80
CA LYS A 121 13.05 -2.04 -8.92
C LYS A 121 13.45 -3.49 -9.17
N GLU A 122 13.42 -3.91 -10.44
CA GLU A 122 13.95 -5.21 -10.83
C GLU A 122 15.36 -5.37 -10.27
N HIS A 123 15.65 -6.58 -9.78
CA HIS A 123 16.98 -7.01 -9.42
C HIS A 123 17.85 -7.18 -10.70
N THR A 124 18.07 -6.11 -11.48
CA THR A 124 19.02 -6.11 -12.60
C THR A 124 20.45 -6.01 -12.05
N ALA A 125 20.91 -7.10 -11.43
CA ALA A 125 22.29 -7.31 -11.05
C ALA A 125 22.69 -8.75 -11.42
N SER A 126 22.71 -9.09 -12.70
CA SER A 126 23.43 -10.29 -13.18
C SER A 126 23.87 -10.30 -14.66
N TYR A 127 23.51 -9.32 -15.50
CA TYR A 127 23.97 -9.28 -16.91
C TYR A 127 25.16 -8.32 -17.16
N MET A 128 26.14 -8.30 -16.26
CA MET A 128 27.42 -7.59 -16.46
C MET A 128 28.62 -8.43 -16.00
N GLN A 129 28.62 -9.74 -16.28
CA GLN A 129 29.86 -10.54 -16.24
C GLN A 129 30.00 -11.40 -17.49
#